data_AF-A0A0W8CKV3-F1
#
_entry.id   AF-A0A0W8CKV3-F1
#
_cell.length_a   1.000
_cell.length_b   1.000
_cell.length_c   1.000
_cell.angle_alpha   90.00
_cell.angle_beta   90.00
_cell.angle_gamma   90.00
#
_symmetry.space_group_name_H-M   'P 1'
#
loop_
_entity.id
_entity.type
_entity.pdbx_description
1 polymer ?
#
loop_
_entity_poly.entity_id
_entity_poly.type
_entity_poly.pdbx_seq_one_letter_code
_entity_poly.pdbx_strand_id
1 'polypeptide(L)'
;MNALRKTTAILHRNVGRRFSSTFGVVFDVDGVLLRGKTPIPGAREVLLELEATNTPFAIMTNGGGYPEDKKARQIEQILGGGVSVPTERMCMSHTPMRELAHKHRDELVLAVGKDCAEIRKVMANYGFNHVITVDQLHRHFPPMYPDVKVQDPLNHDGRFDSQPFAAIFVLIDPIYWGRELQITMDVLWKSVLTLTGMHVGPENHEEHPAYEVVDDVAQALAFIKEDFAKMQAEKK
;
A
#
# COMPACT_ATOMS: atom_id res chain seq x y z
N MET A 1 75.65 13.27 -14.06
CA MET A 1 74.25 13.24 -14.53
C MET A 1 73.81 11.79 -14.58
N ASN A 2 73.22 11.27 -13.50
CA ASN A 2 72.69 9.89 -13.44
C ASN A 2 71.17 9.95 -13.52
N ALA A 3 70.60 9.53 -14.65
CA ALA A 3 69.17 9.41 -14.82
C ALA A 3 68.70 8.03 -14.31
N LEU A 4 68.11 8.02 -13.11
CA LEU A 4 67.38 6.88 -12.56
C LEU A 4 66.04 6.74 -13.29
N ARG A 5 65.90 5.70 -14.12
CA ARG A 5 64.61 5.23 -14.64
C ARG A 5 63.78 4.69 -13.48
N LYS A 6 62.69 5.38 -13.13
CA LYS A 6 61.63 4.85 -12.27
C LYS A 6 60.76 3.90 -13.09
N THR A 7 60.79 2.62 -12.77
CA THR A 7 59.89 1.61 -13.31
C THR A 7 58.56 1.70 -12.56
N THR A 8 57.51 2.19 -13.22
CA THR A 8 56.15 2.20 -12.68
C THR A 8 55.56 0.81 -12.82
N ALA A 9 55.48 0.05 -11.73
CA ALA A 9 54.77 -1.21 -11.69
C ALA A 9 53.26 -0.96 -11.79
N ILE A 10 52.67 -1.30 -12.93
CA ILE A 10 51.22 -1.31 -13.12
C ILE A 10 50.68 -2.53 -12.37
N LEU A 11 50.09 -2.30 -11.20
CA LEU A 11 49.28 -3.29 -10.48
C LEU A 11 48.07 -3.66 -11.37
N HIS A 12 48.18 -4.76 -12.10
CA HIS A 12 47.02 -5.44 -12.67
C HIS A 12 46.14 -5.91 -11.52
N ARG A 13 45.03 -5.21 -11.28
CA ARG A 13 43.92 -5.77 -10.49
C ARG A 13 43.42 -6.98 -11.27
N ASN A 14 43.69 -8.17 -10.76
CA ASN A 14 43.03 -9.40 -11.17
C ASN A 14 41.53 -9.23 -10.96
N VAL A 15 40.80 -8.88 -12.02
CA VAL A 15 39.34 -9.02 -12.07
C VAL A 15 39.07 -10.50 -12.29
N GLY A 16 39.22 -11.28 -11.22
CA GLY A 16 38.74 -12.65 -11.20
C GLY A 16 37.27 -12.65 -11.56
N ARG A 17 36.90 -13.47 -12.55
CA ARG A 17 35.52 -13.69 -12.97
C ARG A 17 34.77 -14.26 -11.75
N ARG A 18 34.11 -13.39 -10.97
CA ARG A 18 33.30 -13.80 -9.83
C ARG A 18 32.19 -14.69 -10.37
N PHE A 19 32.19 -15.97 -9.98
CA PHE A 19 31.12 -16.91 -10.33
C PHE A 19 29.79 -16.31 -9.86
N SER A 20 28.76 -16.31 -10.70
CA SER A 20 27.42 -15.93 -10.24
C SER A 20 26.97 -16.96 -9.21
N SER A 21 26.50 -16.51 -8.05
CA SER A 21 25.85 -17.40 -7.07
C SER A 21 24.72 -18.18 -7.74
N THR A 22 24.54 -19.44 -7.35
CA THR A 22 23.44 -20.31 -7.82
C THR A 22 22.14 -20.09 -7.04
N PHE A 23 22.16 -19.23 -6.02
CA PHE A 23 21.02 -18.94 -5.15
C PHE A 23 20.96 -17.44 -4.80
N GLY A 24 19.79 -17.00 -4.34
CA GLY A 24 19.60 -15.70 -3.72
C GLY A 24 18.88 -15.82 -2.38
N VAL A 25 18.94 -14.76 -1.56
CA VAL A 25 18.37 -14.73 -0.21
C VAL A 25 17.31 -13.63 -0.11
N VAL A 26 16.16 -13.93 0.50
CA VAL A 26 15.16 -12.88 0.81
C VAL A 26 15.02 -12.79 2.31
N PHE A 27 15.20 -11.59 2.85
CA PHE A 27 15.11 -11.32 4.28
C PHE A 27 13.78 -10.68 4.63
N ASP A 28 13.11 -11.22 5.64
CA ASP A 28 12.16 -10.42 6.42
C ASP A 28 12.91 -9.34 7.23
N VAL A 29 12.18 -8.34 7.73
CA VAL A 29 12.72 -7.27 8.56
C VAL A 29 12.47 -7.55 10.03
N ASP A 30 11.20 -7.63 10.44
CA ASP A 30 10.81 -7.62 11.84
C ASP A 30 11.04 -9.00 12.49
N GLY A 31 12.02 -9.07 13.39
CA GLY A 31 12.47 -10.31 14.02
C GLY A 31 13.61 -11.02 13.27
N VAL A 32 13.99 -10.53 12.09
CA VAL A 32 15.08 -11.12 11.27
C VAL A 32 16.26 -10.16 11.14
N LEU A 33 16.06 -8.98 10.54
CA LEU A 33 17.11 -7.95 10.47
C LEU A 33 17.06 -7.02 11.67
N LEU A 34 15.85 -6.66 12.11
CA LEU A 34 15.60 -5.65 13.15
C LEU A 34 14.57 -6.16 14.16
N ARG A 35 14.68 -5.73 15.43
CA ARG A 35 13.60 -5.77 16.42
C ARG A 35 13.27 -4.34 16.81
N GLY A 36 12.23 -3.77 16.20
CA GLY A 36 11.93 -2.35 16.33
C GLY A 36 13.07 -1.50 15.77
N LYS A 37 13.76 -0.73 16.62
CA LYS A 37 14.92 0.10 16.25
C LYS A 37 16.27 -0.54 16.56
N THR A 38 16.29 -1.82 16.93
CA THR A 38 17.50 -2.52 17.34
C THR A 38 17.90 -3.55 16.28
N PRO A 39 19.13 -3.53 15.76
CA PRO A 39 19.65 -4.60 14.91
C PRO A 39 19.60 -5.97 15.59
N ILE A 40 19.21 -7.00 14.86
CA ILE A 40 19.44 -8.38 15.29
C ILE A 40 20.95 -8.69 15.15
N PRO A 41 21.59 -9.35 16.13
CA PRO A 41 23.01 -9.71 16.02
C PRO A 41 23.31 -10.50 14.74
N GLY A 42 24.33 -10.07 13.98
CA GLY A 42 24.71 -10.68 12.71
C GLY A 42 23.98 -10.12 11.47
N ALA A 43 22.91 -9.34 11.64
CA ALA A 43 22.12 -8.82 10.53
C ALA A 43 22.91 -7.91 9.59
N ARG A 44 23.81 -7.08 10.14
CA ARG A 44 24.70 -6.26 9.32
C ARG A 44 25.73 -7.12 8.61
N GLU A 45 26.37 -8.01 9.37
CA GLU A 45 27.50 -8.80 8.90
C GLU A 45 27.07 -9.72 7.75
N VAL A 46 25.87 -10.31 7.82
CA VAL A 46 25.34 -11.13 6.72
C VAL A 46 25.07 -10.31 5.45
N LEU A 47 24.52 -9.10 5.56
CA LEU A 47 24.27 -8.27 4.37
C LEU A 47 25.57 -7.81 3.71
N LEU A 48 26.58 -7.43 4.52
CA LEU A 48 27.90 -7.07 3.99
C LEU A 48 28.60 -8.26 3.31
N GLU A 49 28.47 -9.46 3.85
CA GLU A 49 29.05 -10.67 3.25
C GLU A 49 28.35 -11.04 1.92
N LEU A 50 27.03 -10.91 1.85
CA LEU A 50 26.28 -11.15 0.61
C LEU A 50 26.70 -10.16 -0.49
N GLU A 51 26.90 -8.89 -0.15
CA GLU A 51 27.48 -7.91 -1.08
C GLU A 51 28.91 -8.26 -1.50
N ALA A 52 29.78 -8.60 -0.53
CA ALA A 52 31.18 -8.92 -0.81
C ALA A 52 31.33 -10.13 -1.75
N THR A 53 30.42 -11.10 -1.63
CA THR A 53 30.36 -12.32 -2.43
C THR A 53 29.54 -12.19 -3.71
N ASN A 54 28.93 -11.03 -3.98
CA ASN A 54 27.95 -10.84 -5.06
C ASN A 54 26.79 -11.86 -5.03
N THR A 55 26.35 -12.26 -3.84
CA THR A 55 25.18 -13.13 -3.68
C THR A 55 23.92 -12.26 -3.73
N PRO A 56 22.99 -12.50 -4.68
CA PRO A 56 21.77 -11.71 -4.78
C PRO A 56 20.93 -11.80 -3.50
N PHE A 57 20.43 -10.66 -3.02
CA PHE A 57 19.43 -10.65 -1.97
C PHE A 57 18.37 -9.58 -2.17
N ALA A 58 17.23 -9.78 -1.52
CA ALA A 58 16.16 -8.80 -1.40
C ALA A 58 15.69 -8.72 0.06
N ILE A 59 15.00 -7.63 0.40
CA ILE A 59 14.36 -7.43 1.69
C ILE A 59 12.86 -7.33 1.42
N MET A 60 12.08 -8.23 2.02
CA MET A 60 10.63 -8.33 1.84
C MET A 60 9.94 -8.30 3.20
N THR A 61 9.04 -7.34 3.42
CA THR A 61 8.34 -7.18 4.70
C THR A 61 6.86 -6.87 4.50
N ASN A 62 6.03 -7.33 5.43
CA ASN A 62 4.61 -6.93 5.50
C ASN A 62 4.42 -5.54 6.12
N GLY A 63 5.48 -4.93 6.67
CA GLY A 63 5.45 -3.54 7.09
C GLY A 63 5.40 -2.58 5.90
N GLY A 64 4.99 -1.33 6.14
CA GLY A 64 4.92 -0.31 5.08
C GLY A 64 4.18 0.95 5.51
N GLY A 65 3.49 1.57 4.55
CA GLY A 65 2.74 2.80 4.72
C GLY A 65 3.51 4.07 4.36
N TYR A 66 4.67 3.91 3.71
CA TYR A 66 5.54 5.00 3.24
C TYR A 66 6.43 4.48 2.10
N PRO A 67 7.12 5.35 1.35
CA PRO A 67 7.95 4.93 0.20
C PRO A 67 9.07 3.93 0.56
N GLU A 68 9.36 3.00 -0.35
CA GLU A 68 10.38 1.94 -0.18
C GLU A 68 11.77 2.50 0.13
N ASP A 69 12.14 3.61 -0.54
CA ASP A 69 13.44 4.28 -0.36
C ASP A 69 13.60 4.80 1.08
N LYS A 70 12.50 5.22 1.72
CA LYS A 70 12.49 5.64 3.12
C LYS A 70 12.70 4.44 4.05
N LYS A 71 12.11 3.26 3.76
CA LYS A 71 12.37 2.04 4.54
C LYS A 71 13.82 1.57 4.38
N ALA A 72 14.32 1.55 3.15
CA ALA A 72 15.69 1.18 2.85
C ALA A 72 16.68 2.04 3.64
N ARG A 73 16.55 3.37 3.59
CA ARG A 73 17.38 4.30 4.37
C ARG A 73 17.27 4.07 5.88
N GLN A 74 16.09 3.75 6.40
CA GLN A 74 15.93 3.42 7.82
C GLN A 74 16.71 2.17 8.20
N ILE A 75 16.66 1.12 7.38
CA ILE A 75 17.43 -0.12 7.61
C ILE A 75 18.93 0.18 7.59
N GLU A 76 19.41 0.92 6.58
CA GLU A 76 20.82 1.34 6.48
C GLU A 76 21.26 2.12 7.73
N GLN A 77 20.45 3.09 8.18
CA GLN A 77 20.74 3.91 9.36
C GLN A 77 20.80 3.09 10.64
N ILE A 78 19.88 2.13 10.82
CA ILE A 78 19.81 1.32 12.04
C ILE A 78 20.94 0.29 12.08
N LEU A 79 21.25 -0.37 10.97
CA LEU A 79 22.33 -1.35 10.88
C LEU A 79 23.72 -0.67 10.92
N GLY A 80 23.85 0.50 10.30
CA GLY A 80 25.09 1.25 10.19
C GLY A 80 26.20 0.48 9.48
N GLY A 81 27.44 0.92 9.66
CA GLY A 81 28.63 0.16 9.24
C GLY A 81 28.77 -0.04 7.72
N GLY A 82 28.23 0.87 6.92
CA GLY A 82 28.38 0.85 5.46
C GLY A 82 27.44 -0.09 4.70
N VAL A 83 26.42 -0.66 5.37
CA VAL A 83 25.35 -1.38 4.69
C VAL A 83 24.64 -0.44 3.72
N SER A 84 24.43 -0.91 2.48
CA SER A 84 23.58 -0.24 1.49
C SER A 84 22.45 -1.17 1.07
N VAL A 85 21.23 -0.62 1.03
CA VAL A 85 20.02 -1.30 0.61
C VAL A 85 19.43 -0.50 -0.55
N PRO A 86 19.73 -0.88 -1.82
CA PRO A 86 19.08 -0.28 -2.97
C PRO A 86 17.56 -0.41 -2.89
N THR A 87 16.84 0.63 -3.33
CA THR A 87 15.37 0.67 -3.26
C THR A 87 14.72 -0.46 -4.07
N GLU A 88 15.38 -0.87 -5.16
CA GLU A 88 14.94 -1.94 -6.06
C GLU A 88 14.97 -3.33 -5.41
N ARG A 89 15.69 -3.47 -4.28
CA ARG A 89 15.74 -4.70 -3.49
C ARG A 89 14.74 -4.71 -2.33
N MET A 90 13.96 -3.65 -2.18
CA MET A 90 12.95 -3.52 -1.13
C MET A 90 11.57 -3.87 -1.67
N CYS A 91 10.88 -4.78 -0.99
CA CYS A 91 9.48 -5.10 -1.24
C CYS A 91 8.71 -4.97 0.08
N MET A 92 7.69 -4.12 0.09
CA MET A 92 6.80 -3.89 1.22
C MET A 92 5.40 -4.40 0.90
N SER A 93 4.49 -4.44 1.90
CA SER A 93 3.11 -4.92 1.74
C SER A 93 2.39 -4.34 0.51
N HIS A 94 2.64 -3.06 0.23
CA HIS A 94 2.01 -2.32 -0.86
C HIS A 94 2.82 -2.28 -2.15
N THR A 95 4.08 -2.75 -2.18
CA THR A 95 4.92 -2.72 -3.40
C THR A 95 4.28 -3.42 -4.60
N PRO A 96 3.63 -4.59 -4.46
CA PRO A 96 2.93 -5.23 -5.58
C PRO A 96 1.78 -4.40 -6.16
N MET A 97 1.22 -3.45 -5.41
CA MET A 97 0.13 -2.59 -5.88
C MET A 97 0.59 -1.63 -7.00
N ARG A 98 1.91 -1.44 -7.17
CA ARG A 98 2.47 -0.69 -8.30
C ARG A 98 2.00 -1.24 -9.64
N GLU A 99 1.92 -2.57 -9.76
CA GLU A 99 1.41 -3.18 -10.97
C GLU A 99 -0.04 -2.76 -11.22
N LEU A 100 -0.89 -2.66 -10.20
CA LEU A 100 -2.30 -2.29 -10.35
C LEU A 100 -2.54 -0.87 -10.89
N ALA A 101 -1.51 -0.02 -10.92
CA ALA A 101 -1.60 1.29 -11.54
C ALA A 101 -1.92 1.21 -13.05
N HIS A 102 -1.56 0.14 -13.77
CA HIS A 102 -1.94 0.03 -15.20
C HIS A 102 -3.46 -0.01 -15.40
N LYS A 103 -4.20 -0.53 -14.40
CA LYS A 103 -5.66 -0.68 -14.45
C LYS A 103 -6.37 0.54 -13.87
N HIS A 104 -5.87 1.05 -12.75
CA HIS A 104 -6.55 2.06 -11.93
C HIS A 104 -5.86 3.43 -11.98
N ARG A 105 -5.03 3.72 -13.01
CA ARG A 105 -4.25 4.98 -13.13
C ARG A 105 -5.10 6.23 -12.98
N ASP A 106 -6.15 6.32 -13.80
CA ASP A 106 -6.99 7.51 -13.97
C ASP A 106 -8.38 7.34 -13.31
N GLU A 107 -8.56 6.26 -12.56
CA GLU A 107 -9.77 6.00 -11.79
C GLU A 107 -9.65 6.59 -10.39
N LEU A 108 -10.80 6.95 -9.81
CA LEU A 108 -10.88 7.41 -8.44
C LEU A 108 -10.68 6.22 -7.48
N VAL A 109 -9.67 6.27 -6.63
CA VAL A 109 -9.34 5.19 -5.68
C VAL A 109 -9.25 5.71 -4.24
N LEU A 110 -9.69 4.88 -3.30
CA LEU A 110 -9.60 5.17 -1.87
C LEU A 110 -8.33 4.51 -1.30
N ALA A 111 -7.49 5.29 -0.62
CA ALA A 111 -6.30 4.79 0.07
C ALA A 111 -6.55 4.74 1.58
N VAL A 112 -6.25 3.58 2.17
CA VAL A 112 -6.40 3.30 3.60
C VAL A 112 -5.03 3.01 4.21
N GLY A 113 -4.76 3.65 5.34
CA GLY A 113 -3.53 3.43 6.09
C GLY A 113 -3.32 4.46 7.20
N LYS A 114 -2.22 4.30 7.93
CA LYS A 114 -1.88 5.09 9.11
C LYS A 114 -1.59 6.56 8.82
N ASP A 115 -0.65 6.84 7.92
CA ASP A 115 -0.22 8.21 7.59
C ASP A 115 -0.72 8.56 6.18
N CYS A 116 -1.77 9.38 6.13
CA CYS A 116 -2.43 9.77 4.89
C CYS A 116 -1.50 10.50 3.90
N ALA A 117 -0.53 11.28 4.39
CA ALA A 117 0.40 11.98 3.51
C ALA A 117 1.41 11.00 2.89
N GLU A 118 1.91 10.06 3.69
CA GLU A 118 2.87 9.06 3.21
C GLU A 118 2.24 8.04 2.27
N ILE A 119 1.05 7.51 2.57
CA ILE A 119 0.37 6.57 1.66
C ILE A 119 -0.02 7.25 0.33
N ARG A 120 -0.39 8.54 0.33
CA ARG A 120 -0.62 9.28 -0.91
C ARG A 120 0.65 9.41 -1.75
N LYS A 121 1.80 9.66 -1.12
CA LYS A 121 3.10 9.68 -1.83
C LYS A 121 3.40 8.31 -2.44
N VAL A 122 3.15 7.22 -1.71
CA VAL A 122 3.33 5.85 -2.23
C VAL A 122 2.48 5.63 -3.48
N MET A 123 1.18 5.90 -3.40
CA MET A 123 0.26 5.72 -4.52
C MET A 123 0.63 6.63 -5.71
N ALA A 124 1.00 7.89 -5.47
CA ALA A 124 1.45 8.79 -6.52
C ALA A 124 2.73 8.28 -7.21
N ASN A 125 3.71 7.78 -6.44
CA ASN A 125 4.94 7.19 -6.98
C ASN A 125 4.67 5.94 -7.82
N TYR A 126 3.60 5.19 -7.52
CA TYR A 126 3.18 4.04 -8.31
C TYR A 126 2.39 4.43 -9.57
N GLY A 127 1.95 5.69 -9.69
CA GLY A 127 1.27 6.22 -10.87
C GLY A 127 -0.25 6.25 -10.77
N PHE A 128 -0.82 6.31 -9.56
CA PHE A 128 -2.25 6.58 -9.36
C PHE A 128 -2.51 8.09 -9.31
N ASN A 129 -3.38 8.59 -10.18
CA ASN A 129 -3.61 10.04 -10.35
C ASN A 129 -4.70 10.60 -9.43
N HIS A 130 -5.73 9.80 -9.12
CA HIS A 130 -6.90 10.25 -8.36
C HIS A 130 -7.06 9.47 -7.05
N VAL A 131 -6.21 9.80 -6.09
CA VAL A 131 -6.14 9.13 -4.78
C VAL A 131 -6.75 10.01 -3.70
N ILE A 132 -7.78 9.49 -3.04
CA ILE A 132 -8.40 10.09 -1.86
C ILE A 132 -8.10 9.20 -0.65
N THR A 133 -7.72 9.80 0.48
CA THR A 133 -7.60 9.02 1.72
C THR A 133 -8.90 9.02 2.50
N VAL A 134 -9.05 8.02 3.38
CA VAL A 134 -10.16 7.99 4.36
C VAL A 134 -10.27 9.31 5.13
N ASP A 135 -9.13 9.89 5.55
CA ASP A 135 -9.12 11.16 6.29
C ASP A 135 -9.67 12.33 5.46
N GLN A 136 -9.36 12.39 4.16
CA GLN A 136 -9.92 13.41 3.28
C GLN A 136 -11.43 13.25 3.12
N LEU A 137 -11.88 12.01 2.89
CA LEU A 137 -13.29 11.73 2.71
C LEU A 137 -14.09 12.00 3.99
N HIS A 138 -13.58 11.61 5.15
CA HIS A 138 -14.22 11.85 6.44
C HIS A 138 -14.36 13.35 6.76
N ARG A 139 -13.32 14.16 6.47
CA ARG A 139 -13.39 15.61 6.69
C ARG A 139 -14.42 16.29 5.78
N HIS A 140 -14.62 15.77 4.57
CA HIS A 140 -15.63 16.30 3.66
C HIS A 140 -17.05 15.83 4.01
N PHE A 141 -17.20 14.59 4.50
CA PHE A 141 -18.47 14.06 5.01
C PHE A 141 -18.36 13.65 6.50
N PRO A 142 -18.31 14.61 7.44
CA PRO A 142 -18.14 14.31 8.87
C PRO A 142 -19.16 13.31 9.47
N PRO A 143 -20.44 13.31 9.03
CA PRO A 143 -21.43 12.36 9.54
C PRO A 143 -21.12 10.88 9.26
N MET A 144 -20.22 10.54 8.32
CA MET A 144 -19.85 9.14 8.05
C MET A 144 -19.26 8.43 9.28
N TYR A 145 -18.60 9.18 10.17
CA TYR A 145 -18.12 8.64 11.44
C TYR A 145 -18.13 9.73 12.53
N PRO A 146 -19.25 9.88 13.26
CA PRO A 146 -19.45 11.01 14.16
C PRO A 146 -18.55 10.99 15.41
N ASP A 147 -17.99 9.83 15.78
CA ASP A 147 -17.20 9.67 16.99
C ASP A 147 -15.76 10.20 16.87
N VAL A 148 -15.31 10.52 15.66
CA VAL A 148 -14.01 11.16 15.42
C VAL A 148 -14.25 12.60 14.97
N LYS A 149 -13.73 13.55 15.74
CA LYS A 149 -13.78 14.96 15.35
C LYS A 149 -12.92 15.19 14.11
N VAL A 150 -13.53 15.78 13.10
CA VAL A 150 -12.83 16.23 11.90
C VAL A 150 -12.16 17.59 12.14
N GLN A 151 -11.09 17.83 11.41
CA GLN A 151 -10.48 19.16 11.28
C GLN A 151 -11.00 19.84 10.01
N ASP A 152 -10.40 20.96 9.63
CA ASP A 152 -10.71 21.63 8.36
C ASP A 152 -10.53 20.67 7.16
N PRO A 153 -11.38 20.79 6.13
CA PRO A 153 -11.28 20.02 4.90
C PRO A 153 -9.88 20.10 4.29
N LEU A 154 -9.37 18.95 3.84
CA LEU A 154 -8.11 18.87 3.11
C LEU A 154 -8.38 19.01 1.60
N ASN A 155 -7.49 19.68 0.86
CA ASN A 155 -7.64 19.81 -0.58
C ASN A 155 -7.79 18.45 -1.29
N HIS A 156 -8.80 18.35 -2.15
CA HIS A 156 -9.07 17.22 -3.04
C HIS A 156 -9.59 17.75 -4.39
N ASP A 157 -9.74 16.88 -5.39
CA ASP A 157 -10.16 17.24 -6.75
C ASP A 157 -11.67 17.14 -6.99
N GLY A 158 -12.47 17.00 -5.92
CA GLY A 158 -13.94 16.92 -5.96
C GLY A 158 -14.53 15.70 -6.67
N ARG A 159 -13.70 14.77 -7.18
CA ARG A 159 -14.20 13.67 -8.02
C ARG A 159 -15.21 12.77 -7.31
N PHE A 160 -15.00 12.53 -6.03
CA PHE A 160 -15.88 11.67 -5.24
C PHE A 160 -17.29 12.26 -5.04
N ASP A 161 -17.53 13.54 -5.36
CA ASP A 161 -18.88 14.13 -5.34
C ASP A 161 -19.73 13.68 -6.55
N SER A 162 -19.10 13.14 -7.60
CA SER A 162 -19.77 12.81 -8.87
C SER A 162 -19.36 11.45 -9.46
N GLN A 163 -18.38 10.77 -8.88
CA GLN A 163 -17.82 9.52 -9.41
C GLN A 163 -17.71 8.49 -8.28
N PRO A 164 -18.10 7.22 -8.52
CA PRO A 164 -17.86 6.15 -7.56
C PRO A 164 -16.37 5.83 -7.49
N PHE A 165 -15.94 5.30 -6.34
CA PHE A 165 -14.61 4.75 -6.20
C PHE A 165 -14.50 3.42 -6.96
N ALA A 166 -13.46 3.27 -7.77
CA ALA A 166 -13.23 2.06 -8.54
C ALA A 166 -12.56 0.94 -7.72
N ALA A 167 -11.75 1.31 -6.72
CA ALA A 167 -11.04 0.38 -5.86
C ALA A 167 -10.64 1.01 -4.53
N ILE A 168 -10.45 0.13 -3.54
CA ILE A 168 -9.88 0.48 -2.23
C ILE A 168 -8.52 -0.20 -2.08
N PHE A 169 -7.50 0.58 -1.74
CA PHE A 169 -6.13 0.11 -1.49
C PHE A 169 -5.82 0.26 0.00
N VAL A 170 -5.68 -0.88 0.69
CA VAL A 170 -5.26 -0.92 2.10
C VAL A 170 -3.75 -1.14 2.15
N LEU A 171 -2.97 -0.06 2.33
CA LEU A 171 -1.50 -0.13 2.24
C LEU A 171 -0.86 -0.66 3.53
N ILE A 172 -1.46 -0.33 4.68
CA ILE A 172 -0.99 -0.71 6.00
C ILE A 172 -2.16 -0.59 7.00
N ASP A 173 -2.03 -1.20 8.18
CA ASP A 173 -3.00 -1.05 9.24
C ASP A 173 -3.24 0.43 9.61
N PRO A 174 -4.50 0.89 9.65
CA PRO A 174 -4.83 2.24 10.09
C PRO A 174 -4.75 2.39 11.61
N ILE A 175 -4.82 3.63 12.10
CA ILE A 175 -4.91 3.90 13.54
C ILE A 175 -6.36 3.85 14.01
N TYR A 176 -7.28 4.46 13.28
CA TYR A 176 -8.68 4.63 13.69
C TYR A 176 -9.58 3.57 13.07
N TRP A 177 -9.39 2.30 13.45
CA TRP A 177 -10.05 1.15 12.80
C TRP A 177 -11.56 1.32 12.60
N GLY A 178 -12.30 1.83 13.59
CA GLY A 178 -13.74 2.06 13.45
C GLY A 178 -14.10 3.00 12.30
N ARG A 179 -13.41 4.15 12.19
CA ARG A 179 -13.61 5.12 11.11
C ARG A 179 -13.22 4.53 9.75
N GLU A 180 -12.04 3.91 9.68
CA GLU A 180 -11.50 3.40 8.42
C GLU A 180 -12.34 2.23 7.90
N LEU A 181 -12.81 1.35 8.77
CA LEU A 181 -13.72 0.26 8.39
C LEU A 181 -15.08 0.80 7.95
N GLN A 182 -15.71 1.70 8.73
CA GLN A 182 -17.00 2.29 8.38
C GLN A 182 -16.97 2.91 6.99
N ILE A 183 -16.01 3.82 6.75
CA ILE A 183 -15.91 4.54 5.48
C ILE A 183 -15.54 3.60 4.33
N THR A 184 -14.67 2.61 4.56
CA THR A 184 -14.33 1.59 3.54
C THR A 184 -15.55 0.78 3.14
N MET A 185 -16.40 0.41 4.09
CA MET A 185 -17.65 -0.29 3.81
C MET A 185 -18.60 0.59 3.01
N ASP A 186 -18.83 1.83 3.46
CA ASP A 186 -19.78 2.76 2.83
C ASP A 186 -19.46 3.06 1.35
N VAL A 187 -18.17 3.18 1.02
CA VAL A 187 -17.72 3.56 -0.32
C VAL A 187 -17.98 2.49 -1.39
N LEU A 188 -18.02 1.21 -1.02
CA LEU A 188 -18.30 0.10 -1.96
C LEU A 188 -19.65 -0.58 -1.70
N TRP A 189 -20.46 -0.07 -0.77
CA TRP A 189 -21.75 -0.68 -0.43
C TRP A 189 -22.80 -0.40 -1.50
N LYS A 190 -23.50 -1.45 -1.94
CA LYS A 190 -24.82 -1.37 -2.60
C LYS A 190 -25.96 -1.38 -1.57
N SER A 191 -26.61 -0.26 -1.35
CA SER A 191 -27.71 -0.14 -0.37
C SER A 191 -28.93 -0.97 -0.79
N VAL A 192 -29.46 -1.81 0.10
CA VAL A 192 -30.73 -2.53 -0.12
C VAL A 192 -31.76 -1.98 0.84
N LEU A 193 -32.75 -1.26 0.32
CA LEU A 193 -33.88 -0.76 1.10
C LEU A 193 -34.89 -1.89 1.28
N THR A 194 -34.94 -2.45 2.48
CA THR A 194 -35.96 -3.44 2.83
C THR A 194 -37.19 -2.73 3.37
N LEU A 195 -38.35 -2.95 2.78
CA LEU A 195 -39.64 -2.38 3.20
C LEU A 195 -40.14 -3.04 4.49
N THR A 196 -39.42 -2.81 5.59
CA THR A 196 -39.85 -3.20 6.93
C THR A 196 -40.30 -1.97 7.70
N GLY A 197 -41.57 -1.94 8.15
CA GLY A 197 -42.07 -0.88 9.02
C GLY A 197 -42.47 0.41 8.30
N MET A 198 -41.86 1.55 8.67
CA MET A 198 -42.29 2.92 8.36
C MET A 198 -42.21 3.34 6.88
N HIS A 199 -41.54 2.55 6.03
CA HIS A 199 -41.51 2.74 4.58
C HIS A 199 -42.43 1.71 3.93
N VAL A 200 -43.53 2.18 3.34
CA VAL A 200 -44.63 1.34 2.84
C VAL A 200 -44.76 1.34 1.32
N GLY A 201 -43.99 2.18 0.62
CA GLY A 201 -44.03 2.27 -0.85
C GLY A 201 -42.95 1.41 -1.50
N PRO A 202 -43.22 0.78 -2.67
CA PRO A 202 -42.21 0.08 -3.46
C PRO A 202 -41.22 1.03 -4.15
N GLU A 203 -41.45 2.33 -4.03
CA GLU A 203 -40.67 3.37 -4.66
C GLU A 203 -39.37 3.65 -3.90
N ASN A 204 -38.36 4.03 -4.65
CA ASN A 204 -37.07 4.40 -4.12
C ASN A 204 -37.03 5.91 -3.77
N HIS A 205 -36.13 6.32 -2.88
CA HIS A 205 -36.00 7.74 -2.53
C HIS A 205 -35.49 8.55 -3.73
N GLU A 206 -36.17 9.64 -4.08
CA GLU A 206 -35.86 10.43 -5.30
C GLU A 206 -34.44 11.02 -5.28
N GLU A 207 -34.00 11.56 -4.13
CA GLU A 207 -32.69 12.19 -4.00
C GLU A 207 -31.56 11.23 -3.58
N HIS A 208 -31.90 10.11 -2.96
CA HIS A 208 -30.95 9.20 -2.29
C HIS A 208 -31.35 7.75 -2.53
N PRO A 209 -31.43 7.31 -3.79
CA PRO A 209 -31.96 6.00 -4.12
C PRO A 209 -31.09 4.91 -3.52
N ALA A 210 -31.73 3.90 -2.94
CA ALA A 210 -31.11 2.62 -2.68
C ALA A 210 -30.69 1.94 -3.99
N TYR A 211 -29.72 1.04 -3.94
CA TYR A 211 -29.38 0.20 -5.09
C TYR A 211 -30.52 -0.74 -5.47
N GLU A 212 -31.20 -1.32 -4.48
CA GLU A 212 -32.37 -2.18 -4.67
C GLU A 212 -33.42 -1.90 -3.59
N VAL A 213 -34.71 -1.96 -3.95
CA VAL A 213 -35.83 -1.91 -3.01
C VAL A 213 -36.51 -3.27 -2.99
N VAL A 214 -36.69 -3.85 -1.79
CA VAL A 214 -37.23 -5.22 -1.61
C VAL A 214 -38.31 -5.25 -0.54
N ASP A 215 -39.30 -6.12 -0.69
CA ASP A 215 -40.48 -6.11 0.20
C ASP A 215 -40.17 -6.59 1.62
N ASP A 216 -39.21 -7.49 1.77
CA ASP A 216 -38.89 -8.12 3.04
C ASP A 216 -37.44 -8.62 3.13
N VAL A 217 -37.06 -9.04 4.33
CA VAL A 217 -35.69 -9.52 4.62
C VAL A 217 -35.35 -10.78 3.83
N ALA A 218 -36.32 -11.62 3.49
CA ALA A 218 -36.07 -12.83 2.71
C ALA A 218 -35.70 -12.48 1.27
N GLN A 219 -36.39 -11.51 0.67
CA GLN A 219 -36.04 -10.97 -0.64
C GLN A 219 -34.69 -10.25 -0.62
N ALA A 220 -34.40 -9.46 0.42
CA ALA A 220 -33.09 -8.84 0.59
C ALA A 220 -31.95 -9.87 0.57
N LEU A 221 -32.12 -10.97 1.33
CA LEU A 221 -31.14 -12.04 1.38
C LEU A 221 -30.99 -12.78 0.05
N ALA A 222 -32.10 -13.00 -0.67
CA ALA A 222 -32.08 -13.61 -1.99
C ALA A 222 -31.29 -12.73 -2.99
N PHE A 223 -31.61 -11.43 -3.03
CA PHE A 223 -30.92 -10.46 -3.85
C PHE A 223 -29.42 -10.43 -3.55
N ILE A 224 -29.01 -10.33 -2.28
CA ILE A 224 -27.59 -10.31 -1.89
C ILE A 224 -26.86 -11.58 -2.36
N LYS A 225 -27.49 -12.75 -2.23
CA LYS A 225 -26.89 -14.02 -2.69
C LYS A 225 -26.71 -14.04 -4.20
N GLU A 226 -27.71 -13.58 -4.96
CA GLU A 226 -27.66 -13.54 -6.41
C GLU A 226 -26.64 -12.52 -6.94
N ASP A 227 -26.64 -11.30 -6.39
CA ASP A 227 -25.68 -10.26 -6.76
C ASP A 227 -24.23 -10.72 -6.48
N PHE A 228 -24.00 -11.34 -5.32
CA PHE A 228 -22.69 -11.91 -5.00
C PHE A 228 -22.29 -13.02 -5.97
N ALA A 229 -23.22 -13.90 -6.38
CA ALA A 229 -22.94 -14.97 -7.33
C ALA A 229 -22.59 -14.41 -8.73
N LYS A 230 -23.30 -13.37 -9.21
CA LYS A 230 -23.00 -12.68 -10.48
C LYS A 230 -21.59 -12.11 -10.48
N MET A 231 -21.20 -11.42 -9.41
CA MET A 231 -19.85 -10.85 -9.27
C MET A 231 -18.74 -11.91 -9.32
N GLN A 232 -19.00 -13.15 -8.89
CA GLN A 232 -18.02 -14.24 -8.99
C GLN A 232 -17.94 -14.82 -10.41
N ALA A 233 -19.05 -14.83 -11.15
CA ALA A 233 -19.11 -15.32 -12.52
C ALA A 233 -18.41 -14.38 -13.51
N GLU A 234 -18.51 -13.07 -13.31
CA GLU A 234 -17.88 -12.03 -14.16
C GLU A 234 -16.35 -11.93 -13.98
N LYS A 235 -15.79 -12.56 -12.94
CA LYS A 235 -14.35 -12.61 -12.66
C LYS A 235 -13.61 -13.78 -13.33
N LYS A 236 -14.31 -14.66 -14.05
CA LYS A 236 -13.72 -15.76 -14.84
C LYS A 236 -13.48 -15.35 -16.28
#